data_AF-A0A7J4TF34-F1
#
_entry.id   AF-A0A7J4TF34-F1
#
_cell.length_a   1.000
_cell.length_b   1.000
_cell.length_c   1.000
_cell.angle_alpha   90.00
_cell.angle_beta   90.00
_cell.angle_gamma   90.00
#
_symmetry.space_group_name_H-M   'P 1'
#
loop_
_entity.id
_entity.type
_entity.pdbx_description
1 polymer ?
#
loop_
_entity_poly.entity_id
_entity_poly.type
_entity_poly.pdbx_seq_one_letter_code
_entity_poly.pdbx_strand_id
1 'polypeptide(L)'
;MAAPPALSRYVARMLSKGYELSAIRNALQQAGYPPALIAEAMRYVPMQAHVRHTIHLSGGAIGALVIIGVLIAGGIFAGFTLLSGNKPAALLDMRVTILTMVPEAGQQLLFSPELFSAGAKQAVDVVVRYELIHIASRKAVAEKTETVAVQTRASPRMQLAIPDDAPAGDYLLRVQATYAGQSALASERFTIAKAASRQQGNPSAREGHASGTEPARAGIRSCDDGNTCTLDSFDGVQCVHESVWPCCGNGQCEAGEQGTCSDCARFQQNTLAPSAPAAVDCNGKEGFALSLCQLEQAKADDDLSLCAQIATESVVMDCYSALALQKRDSEVCERIGREDNRDVCYMNFITAGDYTVCGRLSREYIRNSCEQLRQLDEARR
;
A
#
# COMPACT_ATOMS: atom_id res chain seq x y z
N MET A 1 17.07 45.09 -27.66
CA MET A 1 18.45 45.38 -27.19
C MET A 1 19.40 44.60 -28.08
N ALA A 2 20.28 45.27 -28.82
CA ALA A 2 21.28 44.57 -29.65
C ALA A 2 22.27 43.83 -28.74
N ALA A 3 22.67 42.61 -29.11
CA ALA A 3 23.67 41.87 -28.35
C ALA A 3 25.01 42.65 -28.36
N PRO A 4 25.75 42.68 -27.23
CA PRO A 4 27.05 43.33 -27.20
C PRO A 4 27.98 42.69 -28.23
N PRO A 5 28.75 43.47 -29.01
CA PRO A 5 29.64 42.94 -30.04
C PRO A 5 30.77 42.04 -29.50
N ALA A 6 30.92 41.95 -28.17
CA ALA A 6 31.82 40.99 -27.52
C ALA A 6 31.25 39.56 -27.50
N LEU A 7 29.93 39.40 -27.32
CA LEU A 7 29.32 38.08 -27.18
C LEU A 7 29.27 37.34 -28.52
N SER A 8 28.91 38.04 -29.61
CA SER A 8 28.94 37.46 -30.96
C SER A 8 30.35 37.01 -31.37
N ARG A 9 31.39 37.80 -31.03
CA ARG A 9 32.79 37.43 -31.23
C ARG A 9 33.22 36.19 -30.42
N TYR A 10 32.69 36.03 -29.21
CA TYR A 10 32.94 34.84 -28.39
C TYR A 10 32.31 33.59 -29.02
N VAL A 11 31.03 33.66 -29.40
CA VAL A 11 30.32 32.54 -30.04
C VAL A 11 31.02 32.12 -31.33
N ALA A 12 31.41 33.08 -32.19
CA ALA A 12 32.16 32.79 -33.41
C ALA A 12 33.50 32.07 -33.16
N ARG A 13 34.25 32.50 -32.12
CA ARG A 13 35.52 31.86 -31.73
C ARG A 13 35.33 30.44 -31.17
N MET A 14 34.24 30.18 -30.47
CA MET A 14 33.95 28.83 -29.96
C MET A 14 33.53 27.91 -31.12
N LEU A 15 32.73 28.40 -32.07
CA LEU A 15 32.37 27.64 -33.27
C LEU A 15 33.59 27.31 -34.13
N SER A 16 34.55 28.24 -34.28
CA SER A 16 35.79 27.98 -35.03
C SER A 16 36.71 26.94 -34.36
N LYS A 17 36.49 26.65 -33.07
CA LYS A 17 37.19 25.59 -32.33
C LYS A 17 36.46 24.23 -32.37
N GLY A 18 35.32 24.14 -33.07
CA GLY A 18 34.55 22.90 -33.22
C GLY A 18 33.58 22.60 -32.08
N TYR A 19 33.25 23.57 -31.22
CA TYR A 19 32.23 23.37 -30.19
C TYR A 19 30.83 23.37 -30.81
N GLU A 20 29.99 22.42 -30.38
CA GLU A 20 28.58 22.35 -30.76
C GLU A 20 27.79 23.58 -30.29
N LEU A 21 26.85 24.04 -31.12
CA LEU A 21 26.07 25.25 -30.85
C LEU A 21 25.24 25.12 -29.55
N SER A 22 24.73 23.92 -29.26
CA SER A 22 23.97 23.60 -28.05
C SER A 22 24.84 23.70 -26.78
N ALA A 23 26.09 23.22 -26.83
CA ALA A 23 27.02 23.30 -25.72
C ALA A 23 27.38 24.76 -25.40
N ILE A 24 27.59 25.59 -26.44
CA ILE A 24 27.84 27.03 -26.28
C ILE A 24 26.61 27.73 -25.65
N ARG A 25 25.39 27.38 -26.09
CA ARG A 25 24.15 27.92 -25.51
C ARG A 25 24.04 27.62 -24.01
N ASN A 26 24.22 26.35 -23.63
CA ASN A 26 24.10 25.91 -22.25
C ASN A 26 25.15 26.58 -21.35
N ALA A 27 26.39 26.69 -21.81
CA ALA A 27 27.46 27.36 -21.06
C ALA A 27 27.16 28.85 -20.82
N LEU A 28 26.63 29.55 -21.83
CA LEU A 28 26.25 30.96 -21.69
C LEU A 28 25.04 31.13 -20.75
N GLN A 29 24.08 30.22 -20.78
CA GLN A 29 22.95 30.24 -19.82
C GLN A 29 23.44 30.01 -18.38
N GLN A 30 24.35 29.05 -18.17
CA GLN A 30 24.96 28.80 -16.85
C GLN A 30 25.79 29.99 -16.36
N ALA A 31 26.41 30.74 -17.26
CA ALA A 31 27.12 31.98 -16.95
C ALA A 31 26.18 33.20 -16.71
N GLY A 32 24.86 32.99 -16.72
CA GLY A 32 23.87 34.02 -16.37
C GLY A 32 23.44 34.92 -17.54
N TYR A 33 23.78 34.59 -18.79
CA TYR A 33 23.33 35.39 -19.93
C TYR A 33 21.84 35.15 -20.23
N PRO A 34 21.04 36.20 -20.44
CA PRO A 34 19.62 36.07 -20.79
C PRO A 34 19.42 35.31 -22.12
N PRO A 35 18.44 34.39 -22.22
CA PRO A 35 18.23 33.59 -23.43
C PRO A 35 18.03 34.42 -24.71
N ALA A 36 17.33 35.56 -24.62
CA ALA A 36 17.11 36.45 -25.75
C ALA A 36 18.41 37.04 -26.32
N LEU A 37 19.39 37.33 -25.45
CA LEU A 37 20.67 37.92 -25.82
C LEU A 37 21.61 36.88 -26.43
N ILE A 38 21.52 35.62 -25.96
CA ILE A 38 22.21 34.47 -26.57
C ILE A 38 21.66 34.20 -27.97
N ALA A 39 20.33 34.15 -28.14
CA ALA A 39 19.69 33.92 -29.42
C ALA A 39 20.07 34.99 -30.46
N GLU A 40 20.11 36.25 -30.02
CA GLU A 40 20.52 37.37 -30.87
C GLU A 40 22.00 37.28 -31.26
N ALA A 41 22.91 36.95 -30.32
CA ALA A 41 24.32 36.76 -30.63
C ALA A 41 24.57 35.61 -31.61
N MET A 42 23.76 34.55 -31.57
CA MET A 42 23.83 33.42 -32.50
C MET A 42 23.36 33.77 -33.92
N ARG A 43 22.40 34.68 -34.08
CA ARG A 43 21.91 35.12 -35.40
C ARG A 43 22.98 35.81 -36.25
N TYR A 44 23.92 36.50 -35.62
CA TYR A 44 24.97 37.26 -36.30
C TYR A 44 26.22 36.46 -36.62
N VAL A 45 26.30 35.19 -36.24
CA VAL A 45 27.42 34.34 -36.65
C VAL A 45 27.08 33.78 -38.02
N PRO A 46 27.79 34.20 -39.10
CA PRO A 46 27.60 33.57 -40.39
C PRO A 46 27.90 32.09 -40.21
N MET A 47 26.91 31.24 -40.49
CA MET A 47 27.11 29.79 -40.53
C MET A 47 28.19 29.54 -41.57
N GLN A 48 29.45 29.41 -41.13
CA GLN A 48 30.52 29.01 -42.00
C GLN A 48 30.15 27.61 -42.47
N ALA A 49 29.83 27.51 -43.76
CA ALA A 49 29.54 26.27 -44.44
C ALA A 49 30.58 25.25 -43.97
N HIS A 50 30.12 24.14 -43.39
CA HIS A 50 30.97 23.08 -42.88
C HIS A 50 32.13 22.85 -43.85
N VAL A 51 33.35 23.18 -43.43
CA VAL A 51 34.55 22.80 -44.16
C VAL A 51 34.60 21.28 -44.08
N ARG A 52 34.04 20.64 -45.11
CA ARG A 52 34.16 19.20 -45.28
C ARG A 52 35.65 18.95 -45.49
N HIS A 53 36.32 18.48 -44.44
CA HIS A 53 37.58 17.78 -44.62
C HIS A 53 37.27 16.53 -45.43
N THR A 54 37.39 16.62 -46.75
CA THR A 54 37.36 15.47 -47.64
C THR A 54 38.64 14.72 -47.42
N ILE A 55 38.65 13.83 -46.43
CA ILE A 55 39.72 12.87 -46.27
C ILE A 55 39.58 11.91 -47.45
N HIS A 56 40.50 12.01 -48.41
CA HIS A 56 40.60 11.05 -49.51
C HIS A 56 41.15 9.73 -48.95
N LEU A 57 40.29 8.92 -48.34
CA LEU A 57 40.63 7.55 -48.02
C LEU A 57 40.54 6.71 -49.30
N SER A 58 41.62 6.02 -49.63
CA SER A 58 41.61 5.00 -50.68
C SER A 58 40.59 3.91 -50.32
N GLY A 59 39.96 3.29 -51.32
CA GLY A 59 38.94 2.26 -51.07
C GLY A 59 39.41 1.12 -50.16
N GLY A 60 40.70 0.78 -50.19
CA GLY A 60 41.31 -0.17 -49.27
C GLY A 60 41.37 0.31 -47.82
N ALA A 61 41.63 1.60 -47.58
CA ALA A 61 41.66 2.18 -46.24
C ALA A 61 40.25 2.24 -45.62
N ILE A 62 39.21 2.49 -46.43
CA ILE A 62 37.81 2.44 -45.99
C ILE A 62 37.45 1.00 -45.58
N GLY A 63 37.82 0.00 -46.39
CA GLY A 63 37.59 -1.40 -46.07
C GLY A 63 38.25 -1.83 -44.75
N ALA A 64 39.50 -1.45 -44.52
CA ALA A 64 40.22 -1.76 -43.28
C ALA A 64 39.56 -1.12 -42.04
N LEU A 65 39.13 0.14 -42.13
CA LEU A 65 38.48 0.83 -41.02
C LEU A 65 37.11 0.22 -40.68
N VAL A 66 36.35 -0.23 -41.68
CA VAL A 66 35.07 -0.92 -41.45
C VAL A 66 35.30 -2.23 -40.69
N ILE A 67 36.30 -3.02 -41.08
CA ILE A 67 36.62 -4.28 -40.40
C ILE A 67 37.04 -4.03 -38.94
N ILE A 68 37.91 -3.04 -38.71
CA ILE A 68 38.33 -2.65 -37.35
C ILE A 68 37.12 -2.19 -36.52
N GLY A 69 36.23 -1.39 -37.11
CA GLY A 69 35.00 -0.94 -36.45
C GLY A 69 34.09 -2.10 -36.04
N VAL A 70 33.91 -3.10 -36.92
CA VAL A 70 33.12 -4.30 -36.62
C VAL A 70 33.77 -5.15 -35.53
N LEU A 71 35.10 -5.30 -35.53
CA LEU A 71 35.81 -6.04 -34.48
C LEU A 71 35.74 -5.35 -33.12
N ILE A 72 35.87 -4.02 -33.08
CA ILE A 72 35.72 -3.25 -31.84
C ILE A 72 34.28 -3.32 -31.34
N ALA A 73 33.29 -3.12 -32.22
CA ALA A 73 31.88 -3.21 -31.85
C ALA A 73 31.51 -4.62 -31.37
N GLY A 74 32.02 -5.66 -32.06
CA GLY A 74 31.84 -7.06 -31.67
C GLY A 74 32.53 -7.39 -30.35
N GLY A 75 33.74 -6.87 -30.12
CA GLY A 75 34.48 -7.03 -28.87
C GLY A 75 33.83 -6.32 -27.68
N ILE A 76 33.32 -5.11 -27.88
CA ILE A 76 32.53 -4.38 -26.88
C ILE A 76 31.23 -5.11 -26.58
N PHE A 77 30.52 -5.58 -27.61
CA PHE A 77 29.28 -6.34 -27.44
C PHE A 77 29.51 -7.68 -26.74
N ALA A 78 30.55 -8.43 -27.11
CA ALA A 78 30.94 -9.68 -26.47
C ALA A 78 31.41 -9.45 -25.02
N GLY A 79 32.23 -8.42 -24.78
CA GLY A 79 32.67 -8.05 -23.44
C GLY A 79 31.50 -7.62 -22.56
N PHE A 80 30.57 -6.82 -23.09
CA PHE A 80 29.37 -6.42 -22.38
C PHE A 80 28.46 -7.62 -22.09
N THR A 81 28.24 -8.52 -23.06
CA THR A 81 27.42 -9.72 -22.83
C THR A 81 28.05 -10.75 -21.88
N LEU A 82 29.38 -10.87 -21.87
CA LEU A 82 30.09 -11.77 -20.93
C LEU A 82 30.24 -11.18 -19.52
N LEU A 83 30.37 -9.87 -19.39
CA LEU A 83 30.50 -9.19 -18.09
C LEU A 83 29.14 -8.82 -17.49
N SER A 84 28.13 -8.54 -18.30
CA SER A 84 26.74 -8.37 -17.88
C SER A 84 26.06 -9.73 -17.74
N GLY A 85 26.56 -10.54 -16.80
CA GLY A 85 25.83 -11.67 -16.22
C GLY A 85 24.58 -11.16 -15.50
N ASN A 86 23.64 -10.59 -16.26
CA ASN A 86 22.36 -10.11 -15.82
C ASN A 86 21.52 -11.33 -15.48
N LYS A 87 21.75 -11.87 -14.28
CA LYS A 87 20.69 -12.61 -13.61
C LYS A 87 19.50 -11.65 -13.61
N PRO A 88 18.37 -12.01 -14.23
CA PRO A 88 17.22 -11.12 -14.28
C PRO A 88 16.93 -10.68 -12.85
N ALA A 89 17.00 -9.37 -12.59
CA ALA A 89 16.75 -8.83 -11.28
C ALA A 89 15.33 -9.25 -10.90
N ALA A 90 15.19 -10.04 -9.84
CA ALA A 90 13.89 -10.40 -9.33
C ALA A 90 13.16 -9.10 -8.97
N LEU A 91 11.99 -8.90 -9.55
CA LEU A 91 11.16 -7.75 -9.19
C LEU A 91 10.57 -8.05 -7.82
N LEU A 92 10.90 -7.22 -6.85
CA LEU A 92 10.29 -7.25 -5.53
C LEU A 92 9.08 -6.34 -5.50
N ASP A 93 7.95 -6.88 -5.07
CA ASP A 93 6.76 -6.12 -4.72
C ASP A 93 6.39 -6.38 -3.25
N MET A 94 5.74 -5.42 -2.61
CA MET A 94 5.49 -5.49 -1.18
C MET A 94 4.19 -4.81 -0.77
N ARG A 95 3.47 -5.44 0.15
CA ARG A 95 2.33 -4.91 0.87
C ARG A 95 2.54 -5.07 2.37
N VAL A 96 1.85 -4.29 3.19
CA VAL A 96 1.83 -4.49 4.65
C VAL A 96 0.41 -4.33 5.18
N THR A 97 0.05 -5.15 6.17
CA THR A 97 -1.24 -5.09 6.85
C THR A 97 -1.01 -5.05 8.34
N ILE A 98 -1.61 -4.08 9.02
CA ILE A 98 -1.56 -3.96 10.48
C ILE A 98 -2.64 -4.88 11.06
N LEU A 99 -2.25 -5.70 12.06
CA LEU A 99 -3.14 -6.68 12.68
C LEU A 99 -3.70 -6.17 14.02
N THR A 100 -2.97 -5.28 14.71
CA THR A 100 -3.44 -4.65 15.95
C THR A 100 -4.35 -3.45 15.63
N MET A 101 -5.60 -3.47 16.08
CA MET A 101 -6.57 -2.41 15.74
C MET A 101 -6.21 -1.04 16.33
N VAL A 102 -5.85 -0.97 17.62
CA VAL A 102 -5.52 0.28 18.31
C VAL A 102 -4.47 0.01 19.40
N PRO A 103 -3.17 0.02 19.08
CA PRO A 103 -2.14 -0.21 20.08
C PRO A 103 -1.91 1.01 20.98
N GLU A 104 -1.46 0.78 22.22
CA GLU A 104 -1.02 1.82 23.16
C GLU A 104 0.51 1.95 23.19
N ALA A 105 1.02 3.07 23.73
CA ALA A 105 2.45 3.21 24.04
C ALA A 105 2.91 2.09 24.99
N GLY A 106 4.11 1.53 24.73
CA GLY A 106 4.64 0.38 25.47
C GLY A 106 4.17 -0.99 25.00
N GLN A 107 3.17 -1.07 24.11
CA GLN A 107 2.70 -2.33 23.54
C GLN A 107 3.49 -2.77 22.31
N GLN A 108 3.23 -3.99 21.84
CA GLN A 108 3.76 -4.49 20.57
C GLN A 108 2.76 -4.24 19.43
N LEU A 109 3.24 -3.63 18.36
CA LEU A 109 2.51 -3.54 17.09
C LEU A 109 2.65 -4.86 16.34
N LEU A 110 1.55 -5.58 16.10
CA LEU A 110 1.51 -6.78 15.26
C LEU A 110 1.12 -6.40 13.84
N PHE A 111 1.88 -6.89 12.86
CA PHE A 111 1.65 -6.62 11.44
C PHE A 111 2.18 -7.77 10.58
N SER A 112 1.73 -7.83 9.32
CA SER A 112 2.12 -8.86 8.36
C SER A 112 2.54 -8.19 7.04
N PRO A 113 3.86 -8.01 6.77
CA PRO A 113 4.33 -7.67 5.44
C PRO A 113 4.15 -8.86 4.49
N GLU A 114 3.64 -8.61 3.30
CA GLU A 114 3.63 -9.57 2.20
C GLU A 114 4.68 -9.17 1.18
N LEU A 115 5.69 -10.02 0.99
CA LEU A 115 6.75 -9.84 -0.01
C LEU A 115 6.49 -10.77 -1.19
N PHE A 116 6.60 -10.25 -2.41
CA PHE A 116 6.48 -10.99 -3.64
C PHE A 116 7.79 -10.86 -4.43
N SER A 117 8.30 -11.98 -4.92
CA SER A 117 9.49 -12.04 -5.78
C SER A 117 9.11 -12.63 -7.13
N ALA A 118 8.97 -11.78 -8.14
CA ALA A 118 8.68 -12.22 -9.49
C ALA A 118 9.97 -12.60 -10.22
N GLY A 119 10.05 -13.85 -10.69
CA GLY A 119 11.13 -14.34 -11.55
C GLY A 119 12.29 -15.02 -10.83
N ALA A 120 12.30 -15.08 -9.50
CA ALA A 120 13.29 -15.85 -8.76
C ALA A 120 12.98 -17.36 -8.82
N LYS A 121 13.93 -18.16 -9.30
CA LYS A 121 13.81 -19.64 -9.31
C LYS A 121 14.17 -20.29 -7.96
N GLN A 122 14.83 -19.54 -7.09
CA GLN A 122 15.35 -19.98 -5.80
C GLN A 122 14.98 -18.95 -4.74
N ALA A 123 14.95 -19.38 -3.47
CA ALA A 123 14.79 -18.45 -2.36
C ALA A 123 15.92 -17.41 -2.37
N VAL A 124 15.57 -16.15 -2.17
CA VAL A 124 16.49 -15.03 -2.07
C VAL A 124 16.38 -14.39 -0.70
N ASP A 125 17.51 -14.02 -0.12
CA ASP A 125 17.54 -13.31 1.16
C ASP A 125 17.26 -11.83 0.92
N VAL A 126 16.16 -11.35 1.51
CA VAL A 126 15.71 -9.97 1.41
C VAL A 126 15.92 -9.29 2.77
N VAL A 127 16.63 -8.17 2.79
CA VAL A 127 16.79 -7.36 4.00
C VAL A 127 15.60 -6.44 4.12
N VAL A 128 14.82 -6.59 5.20
CA VAL A 128 13.60 -5.82 5.45
C VAL A 128 13.82 -4.89 6.64
N ARG A 129 13.57 -3.60 6.44
CA ARG A 129 13.64 -2.54 7.44
C ARG A 129 12.23 -2.05 7.75
N TYR A 130 11.89 -2.02 9.03
CA TYR A 130 10.63 -1.56 9.57
C TYR A 130 10.88 -0.27 10.33
N GLU A 131 10.16 0.80 10.00
CA GLU A 131 10.25 2.09 10.67
C GLU A 131 8.85 2.54 11.09
N LEU A 132 8.69 2.83 12.38
CA LEU A 132 7.48 3.43 12.91
C LEU A 132 7.68 4.94 13.01
N ILE A 133 6.89 5.72 12.27
CA ILE A 133 7.08 7.16 12.10
C ILE A 133 5.87 7.90 12.65
N HIS A 134 6.07 8.80 13.60
CA HIS A 134 5.01 9.70 14.07
C HIS A 134 4.74 10.77 13.02
N ILE A 135 3.51 10.86 12.51
CA ILE A 135 3.20 11.68 11.32
C ILE A 135 3.39 13.17 11.60
N ALA A 136 2.95 13.65 12.78
CA ALA A 136 3.03 15.07 13.11
C ALA A 136 4.49 15.55 13.27
N SER A 137 5.36 14.76 13.90
CA SER A 137 6.77 15.13 14.08
C SER A 137 7.69 14.67 12.96
N ARG A 138 7.23 13.78 12.07
CA ARG A 138 8.02 13.09 11.04
C ARG A 138 9.27 12.38 11.57
N LYS A 139 9.27 12.02 12.86
CA LYS A 139 10.38 11.35 13.53
C LYS A 139 10.11 9.85 13.59
N ALA A 140 11.10 9.03 13.25
CA ALA A 140 11.07 7.60 13.53
C ALA A 140 11.13 7.39 15.06
N VAL A 141 10.12 6.73 15.61
CA VAL A 141 10.02 6.41 17.04
C VAL A 141 10.55 5.02 17.36
N ALA A 142 10.46 4.08 16.41
CA ALA A 142 11.02 2.74 16.53
C ALA A 142 11.50 2.24 15.17
N GLU A 143 12.51 1.37 15.19
CA GLU A 143 13.08 0.75 14.00
C GLU A 143 13.48 -0.70 14.28
N LYS A 144 13.30 -1.58 13.30
CA LYS A 144 13.77 -2.97 13.34
C LYS A 144 14.24 -3.39 11.95
N THR A 145 15.31 -4.18 11.85
CA THR A 145 15.81 -4.73 10.57
C THR A 145 16.01 -6.22 10.69
N GLU A 146 15.52 -6.99 9.72
CA GLU A 146 15.61 -8.46 9.68
C GLU A 146 15.88 -8.95 8.25
N THR A 147 16.31 -10.21 8.11
CA THR A 147 16.51 -10.86 6.81
C THR A 147 15.44 -11.95 6.64
N VAL A 148 14.74 -11.92 5.52
CA VAL A 148 13.65 -12.86 5.20
C VAL A 148 13.99 -13.58 3.90
N ALA A 149 13.97 -14.91 3.92
CA ALA A 149 14.10 -15.72 2.71
C ALA A 149 12.77 -15.73 1.93
N VAL A 150 12.79 -15.25 0.68
CA VAL A 150 11.61 -15.14 -0.19
C VAL A 150 11.85 -15.95 -1.45
N GLN A 151 11.00 -16.94 -1.74
CA GLN A 151 11.06 -17.67 -3.00
C GLN A 151 10.13 -17.04 -4.05
N THR A 152 8.82 -17.11 -3.82
CA THR A 152 7.80 -16.47 -4.66
C THR A 152 6.98 -15.48 -3.85
N ARG A 153 6.58 -15.89 -2.63
CA ARG A 153 5.85 -15.08 -1.67
C ARG A 153 6.32 -15.40 -0.25
N ALA A 154 6.39 -14.40 0.61
CA ALA A 154 6.57 -14.57 2.04
C ALA A 154 5.63 -13.61 2.79
N SER A 155 4.97 -14.09 3.84
CA SER A 155 4.06 -13.29 4.67
C SER A 155 4.30 -13.54 6.16
N PRO A 156 5.50 -13.18 6.69
CA PRO A 156 5.81 -13.39 8.10
C PRO A 156 4.95 -12.50 8.98
N ARG A 157 4.50 -13.03 10.13
CA ARG A 157 3.93 -12.19 11.20
C ARG A 157 5.07 -11.55 11.97
N MET A 158 5.03 -10.23 12.08
CA MET A 158 6.08 -9.44 12.71
C MET A 158 5.53 -8.63 13.88
N GLN A 159 6.42 -8.35 14.82
CA GLN A 159 6.17 -7.50 15.98
C GLN A 159 7.22 -6.39 16.08
N LEU A 160 6.76 -5.18 16.38
CA LEU A 160 7.59 -4.01 16.63
C LEU A 160 7.16 -3.35 17.95
N ALA A 161 8.09 -3.19 18.88
CA ALA A 161 7.81 -2.56 20.17
C ALA A 161 7.56 -1.06 19.97
N ILE A 162 6.46 -0.55 20.52
CA ILE A 162 6.15 0.87 20.58
C ILE A 162 6.78 1.42 21.86
N PRO A 163 7.62 2.47 21.81
CA PRO A 163 8.20 3.07 23.00
C PRO A 163 7.15 3.52 24.01
N ASP A 164 7.44 3.40 25.31
CA ASP A 164 6.54 3.84 26.39
C ASP A 164 6.25 5.35 26.36
N ASP A 165 7.17 6.15 25.80
CA ASP A 165 7.07 7.59 25.65
C ASP A 165 6.46 8.04 24.31
N ALA A 166 5.98 7.09 23.49
CA ALA A 166 5.36 7.40 22.20
C ALA A 166 4.09 8.25 22.42
N PRO A 167 3.99 9.46 21.84
CA PRO A 167 2.79 10.28 21.97
C PRO A 167 1.60 9.61 21.28
N ALA A 168 0.40 9.81 21.83
CA ALA A 168 -0.84 9.42 21.15
C ALA A 168 -1.00 10.19 19.83
N GLY A 169 -1.58 9.55 18.81
CA GLY A 169 -1.84 10.18 17.52
C GLY A 169 -1.60 9.26 16.33
N ASP A 170 -1.43 9.86 15.16
CA ASP A 170 -1.30 9.11 13.90
C ASP A 170 0.15 8.76 13.58
N TYR A 171 0.33 7.52 13.17
CA TYR A 171 1.60 6.91 12.83
C TYR A 171 1.57 6.30 11.43
N LEU A 172 2.76 6.19 10.85
CA LEU A 172 3.02 5.50 9.60
C LEU A 172 3.99 4.35 9.88
N LEU A 173 3.56 3.12 9.61
CA LEU A 173 4.46 1.98 9.54
C LEU A 173 5.04 1.95 8.13
N ARG A 174 6.33 2.23 7.99
CA ARG A 174 7.07 2.17 6.73
C ARG A 174 7.89 0.88 6.70
N VAL A 175 7.69 0.08 5.64
CA VAL A 175 8.45 -1.16 5.41
C VAL A 175 9.25 -0.98 4.13
N GLN A 176 10.55 -1.26 4.19
CA GLN A 176 11.46 -1.22 3.05
C GLN A 176 12.17 -2.56 2.90
N ALA A 177 11.98 -3.23 1.77
CA ALA A 177 12.66 -4.47 1.43
C ALA A 177 13.78 -4.17 0.42
N THR A 178 14.98 -4.71 0.64
CA THR A 178 16.16 -4.48 -0.21
C THR A 178 16.77 -5.81 -0.65
N TYR A 179 17.00 -5.94 -1.96
CA TYR A 179 17.65 -7.11 -2.58
C TYR A 179 18.42 -6.70 -3.83
N ALA A 180 19.67 -7.15 -3.94
CA ALA A 180 20.52 -6.90 -5.12
C ALA A 180 20.56 -5.41 -5.57
N GLY A 181 20.53 -4.48 -4.61
CA GLY A 181 20.51 -3.03 -4.87
C GLY A 181 19.16 -2.46 -5.33
N GLN A 182 18.13 -3.30 -5.48
CA GLN A 182 16.75 -2.88 -5.69
C GLN A 182 16.04 -2.76 -4.34
N SER A 183 15.04 -1.89 -4.27
CA SER A 183 14.21 -1.75 -3.08
C SER A 183 12.73 -1.65 -3.40
N ALA A 184 11.89 -2.32 -2.61
CA ALA A 184 10.44 -2.14 -2.58
C ALA A 184 10.03 -1.42 -1.29
N LEU A 185 9.00 -0.57 -1.37
CA LEU A 185 8.51 0.22 -0.25
C LEU A 185 7.00 0.02 -0.08
N ALA A 186 6.56 -0.25 1.13
CA ALA A 186 5.15 -0.29 1.51
C ALA A 186 4.94 0.58 2.75
N SER A 187 3.75 1.14 2.92
CA SER A 187 3.42 1.92 4.12
C SER A 187 1.95 1.83 4.46
N GLU A 188 1.64 1.76 5.76
CA GLU A 188 0.28 1.72 6.28
C GLU A 188 0.12 2.71 7.44
N ARG A 189 -1.06 3.33 7.55
CA ARG A 189 -1.35 4.32 8.60
C ARG A 189 -2.19 3.69 9.71
N PHE A 190 -1.94 4.13 10.93
CA PHE A 190 -2.75 3.74 12.10
C PHE A 190 -2.63 4.77 13.21
N THR A 191 -3.44 4.63 14.26
CA THR A 191 -3.47 5.54 15.41
C THR A 191 -3.05 4.80 16.67
N ILE A 192 -2.14 5.40 17.43
CA ILE A 192 -1.76 4.94 18.78
C ILE A 192 -2.66 5.64 19.79
N ALA A 193 -3.35 4.86 20.62
CA ALA A 193 -4.20 5.40 21.67
C ALA A 193 -3.37 6.05 22.78
N LYS A 194 -3.96 7.06 23.42
CA LYS A 194 -3.41 7.63 24.65
C LYS A 194 -3.41 6.52 25.70
N ALA A 195 -2.23 6.17 26.21
CA ALA A 195 -2.10 5.24 27.32
C ALA A 195 -3.15 5.62 28.36
N ALA A 196 -4.11 4.72 28.58
CA ALA A 196 -5.11 4.93 29.61
C ALA A 196 -4.30 5.18 30.88
N SER A 197 -4.39 6.40 31.43
CA SER A 197 -3.64 6.72 32.63
C SER A 197 -4.09 5.70 33.64
N ARG A 198 -3.26 4.69 33.93
CA ARG A 198 -3.44 3.81 35.06
C ARG A 198 -3.42 4.77 36.22
N GLN A 199 -4.62 5.21 36.65
CA GLN A 199 -4.77 5.92 37.89
C GLN A 199 -4.08 5.00 38.86
N GLN A 200 -2.92 5.44 39.36
CA GLN A 200 -2.21 4.76 40.42
C GLN A 200 -3.21 4.71 41.55
N GLY A 201 -3.97 3.60 41.61
CA GLY A 201 -4.83 3.28 42.72
C GLY A 201 -3.90 3.26 43.90
N ASN A 202 -4.00 4.33 44.68
CA ASN A 202 -3.20 4.60 45.86
C ASN A 202 -3.11 3.28 46.64
N PRO A 203 -1.95 2.59 46.71
CA PRO A 203 -1.84 1.36 47.47
C PRO A 203 -1.97 1.76 48.94
N SER A 204 -3.21 1.74 49.43
CA SER A 204 -3.52 1.94 50.83
C SER A 204 -2.75 0.88 51.60
N ALA A 205 -1.86 1.39 52.44
CA ALA A 205 -0.98 0.63 53.31
C ALA A 205 -1.75 -0.50 54.03
N ARG A 206 -1.37 -1.74 53.72
CA ARG A 206 -1.43 -2.82 54.69
C ARG A 206 -0.03 -3.37 54.88
N GLU A 207 0.60 -2.87 55.94
CA GLU A 207 1.70 -3.51 56.62
C GLU A 207 1.28 -4.93 57.02
N GLY A 208 2.10 -5.92 56.69
CA GLY A 208 1.78 -7.31 56.98
C GLY A 208 2.89 -8.28 56.58
N HIS A 209 3.92 -8.33 57.43
CA HIS A 209 4.70 -9.54 57.78
C HIS A 209 5.40 -10.34 56.67
N ALA A 210 6.74 -10.24 56.71
CA ALA A 210 7.65 -11.22 56.12
C ALA A 210 7.66 -12.52 56.93
N SER A 211 7.57 -13.67 56.27
CA SER A 211 8.37 -14.85 56.62
C SER A 211 8.34 -15.84 55.45
N GLY A 212 9.54 -16.32 55.09
CA GLY A 212 9.78 -17.06 53.87
C GLY A 212 9.27 -18.49 53.86
N THR A 213 9.22 -19.06 52.65
CA THR A 213 9.58 -20.46 52.37
C THR A 213 9.62 -20.62 50.86
N GLU A 214 10.74 -21.16 50.39
CA GLU A 214 10.99 -21.63 49.03
C GLU A 214 9.95 -22.72 48.67
N PRO A 215 9.13 -22.59 47.61
CA PRO A 215 8.20 -23.64 47.24
C PRO A 215 8.91 -24.65 46.36
N ALA A 216 8.99 -25.87 46.88
CA ALA A 216 9.17 -27.08 46.09
C ALA A 216 8.22 -27.07 44.87
N ARG A 217 8.72 -27.61 43.74
CA ARG A 217 7.99 -27.91 42.49
C ARG A 217 6.68 -28.65 42.79
N ALA A 218 5.61 -27.91 43.06
CA ALA A 218 4.25 -28.39 43.03
C ALA A 218 3.78 -28.33 41.58
N GLY A 219 3.42 -29.48 41.02
CA GLY A 219 2.95 -29.58 39.64
C GLY A 219 1.81 -28.59 39.36
N ILE A 220 2.03 -27.73 38.38
CA ILE A 220 1.01 -26.85 37.82
C ILE A 220 -0.07 -27.76 37.23
N ARG A 221 -1.20 -27.90 37.94
CA ARG A 221 -2.22 -28.91 37.60
C ARG A 221 -3.19 -28.47 36.51
N SER A 222 -3.20 -27.20 36.10
CA SER A 222 -3.94 -26.77 34.92
C SER A 222 -3.49 -25.37 34.52
N CYS A 223 -3.48 -25.10 33.22
CA CYS A 223 -3.27 -23.78 32.65
C CYS A 223 -4.59 -23.05 32.35
N ASP A 224 -5.70 -23.66 32.74
CA ASP A 224 -7.06 -23.16 32.53
C ASP A 224 -7.32 -21.91 33.40
N ASP A 225 -7.57 -20.76 32.76
CA ASP A 225 -7.95 -19.52 33.45
C ASP A 225 -9.47 -19.40 33.69
N GLY A 226 -10.24 -20.40 33.26
CA GLY A 226 -11.69 -20.46 33.38
C GLY A 226 -12.42 -19.54 32.40
N ASN A 227 -11.71 -18.91 31.45
CA ASN A 227 -12.31 -18.08 30.44
C ASN A 227 -12.56 -18.90 29.17
N THR A 228 -13.83 -19.09 28.84
CA THR A 228 -14.24 -19.83 27.63
C THR A 228 -13.82 -19.14 26.33
N CYS A 229 -13.38 -17.88 26.41
CA CYS A 229 -12.88 -17.08 25.30
C CYS A 229 -11.38 -17.06 25.13
N THR A 230 -10.66 -17.91 25.85
CA THR A 230 -9.23 -18.13 25.65
C THR A 230 -8.96 -19.60 25.39
N LEU A 231 -8.02 -19.84 24.47
CA LEU A 231 -7.40 -21.13 24.29
C LEU A 231 -6.16 -21.17 25.18
N ASP A 232 -6.26 -21.94 26.25
CA ASP A 232 -5.21 -22.02 27.26
C ASP A 232 -4.20 -23.11 26.90
N SER A 233 -2.93 -22.73 26.81
CA SER A 233 -1.83 -23.63 26.51
C SER A 233 -0.63 -23.37 27.41
N PHE A 234 0.03 -24.43 27.85
CA PHE A 234 1.26 -24.33 28.63
C PHE A 234 2.45 -24.63 27.73
N ASP A 235 3.33 -23.65 27.56
CA ASP A 235 4.50 -23.77 26.66
C ASP A 235 5.72 -24.45 27.32
N GLY A 236 5.58 -24.92 28.56
CA GLY A 236 6.65 -25.51 29.37
C GLY A 236 7.27 -24.53 30.38
N VAL A 237 7.03 -23.23 30.22
CA VAL A 237 7.57 -22.15 31.08
C VAL A 237 6.45 -21.28 31.64
N GLN A 238 5.44 -21.00 30.82
CA GLN A 238 4.39 -20.02 31.06
C GLN A 238 3.04 -20.55 30.54
N CYS A 239 1.98 -20.08 31.18
CA CYS A 239 0.63 -20.19 30.65
C CYS A 239 0.36 -19.12 29.61
N VAL A 240 -0.12 -19.53 28.44
CA VAL A 240 -0.46 -18.69 27.30
C VAL A 240 -1.97 -18.83 27.06
N HIS A 241 -2.67 -17.70 27.11
CA HIS A 241 -4.12 -17.60 26.92
C HIS A 241 -4.39 -16.85 25.62
N GLU A 242 -4.70 -17.56 24.53
CA GLU A 242 -4.93 -16.94 23.22
C GLU A 242 -6.42 -16.67 23.03
N SER A 243 -6.80 -15.41 22.81
CA SER A 243 -8.22 -15.05 22.63
C SER A 243 -8.81 -15.72 21.38
N VAL A 244 -9.96 -16.37 21.56
CA VAL A 244 -10.74 -16.96 20.47
C VAL A 244 -11.68 -15.89 19.92
N TRP A 245 -11.75 -15.74 18.59
CA TRP A 245 -12.66 -14.80 17.94
C TRP A 245 -13.39 -15.47 16.78
N PRO A 246 -14.74 -15.36 16.69
CA PRO A 246 -15.63 -14.77 17.69
C PRO A 246 -15.76 -15.63 18.97
N CYS A 247 -16.03 -15.04 20.13
CA CYS A 247 -16.25 -15.80 21.36
C CYS A 247 -17.55 -15.50 22.12
N CYS A 248 -18.33 -16.57 22.27
CA CYS A 248 -19.46 -16.58 23.17
C CYS A 248 -19.11 -16.71 24.65
N GLY A 249 -19.58 -15.77 25.48
CA GLY A 249 -19.54 -15.79 26.94
C GLY A 249 -18.81 -14.61 27.58
N ASN A 250 -18.22 -13.71 26.79
CA ASN A 250 -17.50 -12.51 27.26
C ASN A 250 -18.40 -11.28 27.48
N GLY A 251 -19.70 -11.39 27.17
CA GLY A 251 -20.68 -10.31 27.28
C GLY A 251 -20.60 -9.27 26.16
N GLN A 252 -19.83 -9.53 25.10
CA GLN A 252 -19.73 -8.70 23.91
C GLN A 252 -20.29 -9.48 22.71
N CYS A 253 -21.17 -8.84 21.93
CA CYS A 253 -21.71 -9.48 20.73
C CYS A 253 -20.78 -9.21 19.54
N GLU A 254 -19.97 -10.20 19.18
CA GLU A 254 -18.97 -10.10 18.12
C GLU A 254 -19.52 -10.55 16.74
N ALA A 255 -18.89 -10.06 15.67
CA ALA A 255 -19.30 -10.41 14.31
C ALA A 255 -19.01 -11.90 14.03
N GLY A 256 -20.07 -12.71 13.98
CA GLY A 256 -19.99 -14.17 13.75
C GLY A 256 -20.69 -14.99 14.83
N GLU A 257 -21.10 -14.39 15.94
CA GLU A 257 -21.88 -15.03 17.00
C GLU A 257 -23.36 -15.08 16.64
N GLN A 258 -23.75 -16.06 15.83
CA GLN A 258 -25.15 -16.18 15.42
C GLN A 258 -25.95 -17.05 16.38
N GLY A 259 -27.01 -16.46 16.96
CA GLY A 259 -28.25 -17.12 17.41
C GLY A 259 -28.21 -17.98 18.67
N THR A 260 -27.10 -18.68 18.94
CA THR A 260 -26.96 -19.55 20.11
C THR A 260 -26.17 -18.93 21.26
N CYS A 261 -25.56 -17.77 21.02
CA CYS A 261 -24.78 -17.10 22.05
C CYS A 261 -25.64 -16.25 23.00
N SER A 262 -25.44 -16.43 24.30
CA SER A 262 -26.12 -15.66 25.36
C SER A 262 -25.87 -14.15 25.27
N ASP A 263 -24.71 -13.77 24.74
CA ASP A 263 -24.22 -12.39 24.79
C ASP A 263 -24.95 -11.51 23.77
N CYS A 264 -25.32 -12.10 22.63
CA CYS A 264 -26.11 -11.45 21.58
C CYS A 264 -27.63 -11.47 21.82
N ALA A 265 -28.12 -12.26 22.79
CA ALA A 265 -29.56 -12.41 23.03
C ALA A 265 -30.25 -11.09 23.47
N ARG A 266 -29.51 -10.19 24.13
CA ARG A 266 -30.03 -8.86 24.52
C ARG A 266 -30.03 -7.85 23.37
N PHE A 267 -29.14 -7.98 22.40
CA PHE A 267 -29.09 -7.08 21.25
C PHE A 267 -30.29 -7.29 20.30
N GLN A 268 -30.77 -8.53 20.16
CA GLN A 268 -31.93 -8.83 19.31
C GLN A 268 -33.27 -8.28 19.85
N GLN A 269 -33.38 -7.97 21.14
CA GLN A 269 -34.59 -7.39 21.72
C GLN A 269 -34.63 -5.85 21.64
N ASN A 270 -33.46 -5.21 21.50
CA ASN A 270 -33.35 -3.76 21.29
C ASN A 270 -33.32 -3.35 19.81
N THR A 271 -33.26 -4.31 18.87
CA THR A 271 -33.73 -4.08 17.50
C THR A 271 -35.26 -4.09 17.49
N LEU A 272 -35.87 -3.12 18.17
CA LEU A 272 -37.17 -2.59 17.79
C LEU A 272 -37.12 -2.43 16.28
N ALA A 273 -38.11 -3.00 15.57
CA ALA A 273 -38.34 -2.74 14.16
C ALA A 273 -38.02 -1.26 13.90
N PRO A 274 -37.07 -0.94 13.00
CA PRO A 274 -36.61 0.42 12.83
C PRO A 274 -37.85 1.28 12.63
N SER A 275 -38.14 2.14 13.61
CA SER A 275 -39.16 3.17 13.45
C SER A 275 -38.85 3.83 12.12
N ALA A 276 -39.82 3.81 11.20
CA ALA A 276 -39.63 4.27 9.82
C ALA A 276 -38.69 5.48 9.81
N PRO A 277 -37.54 5.41 9.10
CA PRO A 277 -36.51 6.43 9.19
C PRO A 277 -37.18 7.79 8.95
N ALA A 278 -36.93 8.74 9.87
CA ALA A 278 -37.42 10.09 9.68
C ALA A 278 -36.96 10.58 8.30
N ALA A 279 -37.86 11.20 7.54
CA ALA A 279 -37.59 11.66 6.19
C ALA A 279 -36.28 12.46 6.16
N VAL A 280 -35.34 12.05 5.31
CA VAL A 280 -34.03 12.67 5.19
C VAL A 280 -34.18 13.98 4.43
N ASP A 281 -34.03 15.12 5.11
CA ASP A 281 -34.06 16.44 4.47
C ASP A 281 -32.66 16.83 3.96
N CYS A 282 -32.50 16.84 2.63
CA CYS A 282 -31.26 17.25 1.96
C CYS A 282 -31.23 18.72 1.55
N ASN A 283 -32.27 19.50 1.87
CA ASN A 283 -32.31 20.92 1.54
C ASN A 283 -31.19 21.70 2.26
N GLY A 284 -30.51 22.59 1.53
CA GLY A 284 -29.45 23.44 2.07
C GLY A 284 -28.07 22.80 2.18
N LYS A 285 -27.88 21.55 1.72
CA LYS A 285 -26.55 20.93 1.59
C LYS A 285 -26.00 21.14 0.18
N GLU A 286 -24.68 21.24 0.05
CA GLU A 286 -24.00 21.42 -1.24
C GLU A 286 -22.80 20.47 -1.41
N GLY A 287 -22.35 20.29 -2.65
CA GLY A 287 -21.16 19.51 -3.01
C GLY A 287 -21.19 18.07 -2.51
N PHE A 288 -20.12 17.66 -1.84
CA PHE A 288 -19.98 16.30 -1.31
C PHE A 288 -20.99 15.99 -0.19
N ALA A 289 -21.33 16.98 0.64
CA ALA A 289 -22.32 16.80 1.71
C ALA A 289 -23.73 16.56 1.17
N LEU A 290 -24.08 17.19 0.04
CA LEU A 290 -25.34 16.91 -0.67
C LEU A 290 -25.34 15.49 -1.23
N SER A 291 -24.24 15.06 -1.86
CA SER A 291 -24.10 13.70 -2.42
C SER A 291 -24.30 12.62 -1.36
N LEU A 292 -23.67 12.77 -0.19
CA LEU A 292 -23.85 11.83 0.93
C LEU A 292 -25.27 11.85 1.49
N CYS A 293 -25.92 13.01 1.55
CA CYS A 293 -27.31 13.10 1.98
C CYS A 293 -28.25 12.36 1.02
N GLN A 294 -28.09 12.59 -0.28
CA GLN A 294 -28.87 11.92 -1.32
C GLN A 294 -28.66 10.39 -1.31
N LEU A 295 -27.46 9.91 -1.02
CA LEU A 295 -27.18 8.49 -0.80
C LEU A 295 -28.04 7.92 0.35
N GLU A 296 -28.03 8.57 1.51
CA GLU A 296 -28.80 8.11 2.67
C GLU A 296 -30.31 8.21 2.43
N GLN A 297 -30.76 9.25 1.72
CA GLN A 297 -32.14 9.36 1.27
C GLN A 297 -32.51 8.21 0.32
N ALA A 298 -31.67 7.89 -0.66
CA ALA A 298 -31.90 6.80 -1.61
C ALA A 298 -32.06 5.44 -0.90
N LYS A 299 -31.24 5.18 0.13
CA LYS A 299 -31.34 3.97 0.96
C LYS A 299 -32.63 3.93 1.78
N ALA A 300 -32.99 5.07 2.40
CA ALA A 300 -34.18 5.19 3.23
C ALA A 300 -35.47 5.03 2.42
N ASP A 301 -35.51 5.62 1.23
CA ASP A 301 -36.66 5.60 0.31
C ASP A 301 -36.66 4.36 -0.59
N ASP A 302 -35.57 3.59 -0.59
CA ASP A 302 -35.36 2.41 -1.44
C ASP A 302 -35.52 2.73 -2.95
N ASP A 303 -35.16 3.96 -3.35
CA ASP A 303 -35.34 4.53 -4.70
C ASP A 303 -34.01 4.69 -5.46
N LEU A 304 -33.83 3.87 -6.48
CA LEU A 304 -32.68 3.89 -7.39
C LEU A 304 -32.55 5.17 -8.21
N SER A 305 -33.66 5.90 -8.41
CA SER A 305 -33.67 7.13 -9.20
C SER A 305 -32.89 8.26 -8.52
N LEU A 306 -32.81 8.24 -7.18
CA LEU A 306 -32.05 9.20 -6.40
C LEU A 306 -30.54 9.02 -6.58
N CYS A 307 -30.05 7.79 -6.79
CA CYS A 307 -28.64 7.53 -7.07
C CYS A 307 -28.15 8.22 -8.35
N ALA A 308 -29.01 8.34 -9.37
CA ALA A 308 -28.68 9.02 -10.63
C ALA A 308 -28.54 10.54 -10.49
N GLN A 309 -29.04 11.13 -9.40
CA GLN A 309 -28.99 12.56 -9.13
C GLN A 309 -27.75 12.99 -8.34
N ILE A 310 -26.95 12.02 -7.87
CA ILE A 310 -25.75 12.26 -7.07
C ILE A 310 -24.64 12.78 -7.99
N ALA A 311 -24.08 13.95 -7.66
CA ALA A 311 -23.05 14.59 -8.48
C ALA A 311 -21.68 13.91 -8.38
N THR A 312 -21.36 13.28 -7.24
CA THR A 312 -20.05 12.67 -7.00
C THR A 312 -20.04 11.21 -7.46
N GLU A 313 -19.27 10.89 -8.49
CA GLU A 313 -19.21 9.56 -9.11
C GLU A 313 -18.92 8.42 -8.12
N SER A 314 -18.02 8.63 -7.15
CA SER A 314 -17.73 7.60 -6.13
C SER A 314 -18.95 7.31 -5.24
N VAL A 315 -19.75 8.34 -4.93
CA VAL A 315 -20.95 8.20 -4.10
C VAL A 315 -22.11 7.57 -4.90
N VAL A 316 -22.18 7.80 -6.22
CA VAL A 316 -23.11 7.10 -7.11
C VAL A 316 -22.89 5.59 -7.07
N MET A 317 -21.62 5.15 -7.11
CA MET A 317 -21.26 3.73 -7.02
C MET A 317 -21.71 3.12 -5.68
N ASP A 318 -21.42 3.81 -4.57
CA ASP A 318 -21.81 3.37 -3.23
C ASP A 318 -23.34 3.27 -3.11
N CYS A 319 -24.06 4.19 -3.74
CA CYS A 319 -25.52 4.21 -3.77
C CYS A 319 -26.12 2.99 -4.46
N TYR A 320 -25.71 2.72 -5.70
CA TYR A 320 -26.19 1.54 -6.42
C TYR A 320 -25.77 0.24 -5.74
N SER A 321 -24.55 0.17 -5.23
CA SER A 321 -24.05 -1.05 -4.55
C SER A 321 -24.82 -1.35 -3.26
N ALA A 322 -25.11 -0.32 -2.45
CA ALA A 322 -25.89 -0.49 -1.23
C ALA A 322 -27.33 -0.93 -1.53
N LEU A 323 -28.00 -0.29 -2.48
CA LEU A 323 -29.37 -0.66 -2.87
C LEU A 323 -29.44 -2.04 -3.54
N ALA A 324 -28.43 -2.42 -4.33
CA ALA A 324 -28.34 -3.77 -4.90
C ALA A 324 -28.35 -4.85 -3.81
N LEU A 325 -27.53 -4.67 -2.77
CA LEU A 325 -27.45 -5.60 -1.63
C LEU A 325 -28.73 -5.60 -0.79
N GLN A 326 -29.27 -4.41 -0.51
CA GLN A 326 -30.50 -4.24 0.26
C GLN A 326 -31.68 -4.95 -0.42
N LYS A 327 -31.82 -4.79 -1.74
CA LYS A 327 -32.86 -5.45 -2.55
C LYS A 327 -32.53 -6.90 -2.91
N ARG A 328 -31.28 -7.35 -2.69
CA ARG A 328 -30.72 -8.60 -3.22
C ARG A 328 -30.92 -8.74 -4.73
N ASP A 329 -30.75 -7.63 -5.45
CA ASP A 329 -30.93 -7.55 -6.89
C ASP A 329 -29.62 -7.13 -7.56
N SER A 330 -28.94 -8.10 -8.17
CA SER A 330 -27.66 -7.88 -8.83
C SER A 330 -27.79 -7.12 -10.16
N GLU A 331 -28.99 -7.00 -10.75
CA GLU A 331 -29.21 -6.20 -11.96
C GLU A 331 -29.01 -4.70 -11.71
N VAL A 332 -29.15 -4.25 -10.46
CA VAL A 332 -28.84 -2.88 -10.06
C VAL A 332 -27.38 -2.51 -10.35
N CYS A 333 -26.44 -3.47 -10.23
CA CYS A 333 -25.02 -3.23 -10.51
C CYS A 333 -24.77 -2.83 -11.98
N GLU A 334 -25.63 -3.22 -12.94
CA GLU A 334 -25.50 -2.83 -14.35
C GLU A 334 -25.69 -1.32 -14.58
N ARG A 335 -26.25 -0.58 -13.60
CA ARG A 335 -26.37 0.88 -13.67
C ARG A 335 -25.06 1.61 -13.38
N ILE A 336 -24.03 0.91 -12.91
CA ILE A 336 -22.71 1.46 -12.64
C ILE A 336 -21.90 1.53 -13.94
N GLY A 337 -21.61 2.75 -14.39
CA GLY A 337 -21.02 2.97 -15.73
C GLY A 337 -19.57 2.50 -15.90
N ARG A 338 -18.77 2.50 -14.83
CA ARG A 338 -17.37 2.02 -14.89
C ARG A 338 -17.30 0.55 -14.58
N GLU A 339 -16.70 -0.23 -15.47
CA GLU A 339 -16.60 -1.69 -15.35
C GLU A 339 -15.94 -2.14 -14.04
N ASP A 340 -14.83 -1.49 -13.65
CA ASP A 340 -14.13 -1.80 -12.39
C ASP A 340 -15.02 -1.61 -11.16
N ASN A 341 -15.85 -0.57 -11.17
CA ASN A 341 -16.76 -0.26 -10.08
C ASN A 341 -17.97 -1.22 -10.07
N ARG A 342 -18.42 -1.63 -11.25
CA ARG A 342 -19.47 -2.65 -11.40
C ARG A 342 -19.00 -4.00 -10.89
N ASP A 343 -17.75 -4.39 -11.17
CA ASP A 343 -17.15 -5.61 -10.63
C ASP A 343 -17.12 -5.56 -9.09
N VAL A 344 -16.77 -4.42 -8.48
CA VAL A 344 -16.83 -4.23 -7.01
C VAL A 344 -18.25 -4.44 -6.46
N CYS A 345 -19.28 -3.95 -7.16
CA CYS A 345 -20.68 -4.20 -6.77
C CYS A 345 -21.01 -5.70 -6.78
N TYR A 346 -20.62 -6.41 -7.85
CA TYR A 346 -20.82 -7.87 -7.95
C TYR A 346 -20.04 -8.66 -6.90
N MET A 347 -18.84 -8.20 -6.51
CA MET A 347 -18.06 -8.83 -5.45
C MET A 347 -18.81 -8.89 -4.12
N ASN A 348 -19.70 -7.94 -3.82
CA ASN A 348 -20.50 -7.98 -2.60
C ASN A 348 -21.55 -9.11 -2.59
N PHE A 349 -22.04 -9.54 -3.76
CA PHE A 349 -22.93 -10.70 -3.87
C PHE A 349 -22.15 -12.00 -3.67
N ILE A 350 -20.94 -12.06 -4.24
CA ILE A 350 -20.03 -13.21 -4.11
C ILE A 350 -19.64 -13.44 -2.65
N THR A 351 -19.35 -12.36 -1.89
CA THR A 351 -19.06 -12.47 -0.45
C THR A 351 -20.29 -12.86 0.37
N ALA A 352 -21.51 -12.55 -0.11
CA ALA A 352 -22.77 -13.03 0.45
C ALA A 352 -23.14 -14.47 0.01
N GLY A 353 -22.29 -15.14 -0.79
CA GLY A 353 -22.49 -16.52 -1.26
C GLY A 353 -23.35 -16.64 -2.52
N ASP A 354 -23.68 -15.54 -3.18
CA ASP A 354 -24.37 -15.55 -4.48
C ASP A 354 -23.35 -15.53 -5.62
N TYR A 355 -23.05 -16.73 -6.13
CA TYR A 355 -22.15 -16.94 -7.26
C TYR A 355 -22.83 -16.83 -8.63
N THR A 356 -24.13 -16.50 -8.71
CA THR A 356 -24.82 -16.35 -10.00
C THR A 356 -24.29 -15.16 -10.81
N VAL A 357 -23.64 -14.21 -10.14
CA VAL A 357 -23.05 -13.01 -10.75
C VAL A 357 -21.67 -13.24 -11.37
N CYS A 358 -21.02 -14.40 -11.18
CA CYS A 358 -19.65 -14.62 -11.66
C CYS A 358 -19.49 -14.33 -13.16
N GLY A 359 -20.49 -14.70 -13.98
CA GLY A 359 -20.49 -14.46 -15.42
C GLY A 359 -20.61 -12.99 -15.84
N ARG A 360 -20.99 -12.09 -14.93
CA ARG A 360 -21.16 -10.65 -15.17
C ARG A 360 -19.90 -9.82 -14.89
N LEU A 361 -18.88 -10.44 -14.28
CA LEU A 361 -17.60 -9.79 -14.02
C LEU A 361 -16.85 -9.52 -15.33
N SER A 362 -16.35 -8.29 -15.51
CA SER A 362 -15.67 -7.89 -16.74
C SER A 362 -14.24 -8.45 -16.81
N ARG A 363 -13.53 -8.46 -15.69
CA ARG A 363 -12.13 -8.92 -15.63
C ARG A 363 -12.06 -10.44 -15.57
N GLU A 364 -11.42 -11.05 -16.57
CA GLU A 364 -11.30 -12.51 -16.71
C GLU A 364 -10.71 -13.20 -15.47
N TYR A 365 -9.68 -12.61 -14.84
CA TYR A 365 -9.07 -13.21 -13.65
C TYR A 365 -10.00 -13.22 -12.43
N ILE A 366 -10.83 -12.18 -12.24
CA ILE A 366 -11.81 -12.12 -11.14
C ILE A 366 -12.90 -13.14 -11.42
N ARG A 367 -13.42 -13.19 -12.65
CA ARG A 367 -14.42 -14.16 -13.09
C ARG A 367 -13.96 -15.60 -12.82
N ASN A 368 -12.75 -15.96 -13.26
CA ASN A 368 -12.21 -17.29 -13.05
C ASN A 368 -12.04 -17.62 -11.56
N SER A 369 -11.66 -16.64 -10.73
CA SER A 369 -11.56 -16.82 -9.27
C SER A 369 -12.95 -17.04 -8.64
N CYS A 370 -13.95 -16.29 -9.08
CA CYS A 370 -15.34 -16.44 -8.65
C CYS A 370 -15.89 -17.85 -8.99
N GLU A 371 -15.64 -18.32 -10.21
CA GLU A 371 -16.07 -19.65 -10.66
C GLU A 371 -15.43 -20.78 -9.84
N GLN A 372 -14.16 -20.64 -9.46
CA GLN A 372 -13.51 -21.60 -8.55
C GLN A 372 -14.15 -21.60 -7.16
N LEU A 373 -14.49 -20.44 -6.62
CA LEU A 373 -15.20 -20.34 -5.34
C LEU A 373 -16.59 -20.98 -5.42
N ARG A 374 -17.31 -20.81 -6.54
CA ARG A 374 -18.59 -21.48 -6.78
C ARG A 374 -18.44 -23.00 -6.74
N GLN A 375 -17.46 -23.55 -7.45
CA GLN A 375 -17.20 -25.00 -7.46
C GLN A 375 -16.88 -25.55 -6.06
N LEU A 376 -16.15 -24.77 -5.24
CA LEU A 376 -15.83 -25.16 -3.87
C LEU A 376 -17.06 -25.12 -2.95
N ASP A 377 -17.95 -24.13 -3.11
CA ASP A 377 -19.19 -24.06 -2.35
C ASP A 377 -20.15 -25.21 -2.74
N GLU A 378 -20.27 -25.50 -4.04
CA GLU A 378 -21.03 -26.63 -4.57
C GLU A 378 -20.52 -27.97 -4.03
N ALA A 379 -19.19 -28.15 -3.93
CA ALA A 379 -18.59 -29.38 -3.43
C ALA A 379 -18.75 -29.58 -1.90
N ARG A 380 -19.11 -28.53 -1.16
CA ARG A 380 -19.36 -28.61 0.30
C ARG A 380 -20.80 -28.95 0.64
N ARG A 381 -21.73 -28.79 -0.30
CA ARG A 381 -23.15 -29.14 -0.15
C ARG A 381 -23.37 -30.60 -0.52
#